data_AF-T1GQI4-F1
#
_entry.id   AF-T1GQI4-F1
#
_cell.length_a   1.000
_cell.length_b   1.000
_cell.length_c   1.000
_cell.angle_alpha   90.00
_cell.angle_beta   90.00
_cell.angle_gamma   90.00
#
_symmetry.space_group_name_H-M   'P 1'
#
loop_
_entity.id
_entity.type
_entity.pdbx_description
1 polymer ?
#
loop_
_entity_poly.entity_id
_entity_poly.type
_entity_poly.pdbx_seq_one_letter_code
_entity_poly.pdbx_strand_id
1 'polypeptide(L)'
;MQRYNSVNYTWEHNPDGRYAYGATCVKACPGHLLKDSGACVRSCPINKIPKNGECVPCEGACPKRCPGVMNLVHSGNIETFRNCTVIDGSIRIIESTFKGYNEFFPNKTMSDFYPPLHPDQLEVFSNVKEITGYLDIQAFHKDFKNLSYFRNLEVIHGRILNEMHFAAFSVVQSSLESLHLKSLKRINSGTVLIQLNKNLCFVEGIDWKSIIKSSTPRIVIPPTNRKHEVCVAENKTCSGQCNYQGCWGIGS
;
A
#
# COMPACT_ATOMS: atom_id res chain seq x y z
N MET A 1 -20.03 16.24 -14.58
CA MET A 1 -19.64 16.81 -15.88
C MET A 1 -20.62 17.91 -16.23
N GLN A 2 -20.12 19.00 -16.77
CA GLN A 2 -20.93 20.16 -17.10
C GLN A 2 -20.87 20.43 -18.61
N ARG A 3 -21.96 20.91 -19.18
CA ARG A 3 -22.01 21.46 -20.54
C ARG A 3 -22.26 22.96 -20.42
N TYR A 4 -21.55 23.73 -21.21
CA TYR A 4 -21.80 25.17 -21.28
C TYR A 4 -23.09 25.42 -22.04
N ASN A 5 -24.02 26.16 -21.43
CA ASN A 5 -25.23 26.62 -22.06
C ASN A 5 -25.00 28.06 -22.56
N SER A 6 -24.92 28.22 -23.88
CA SER A 6 -24.63 29.50 -24.54
C SER A 6 -25.80 30.50 -24.49
N VAL A 7 -27.00 30.07 -24.10
CA VAL A 7 -28.19 30.94 -24.00
C VAL A 7 -28.19 31.69 -22.67
N ASN A 8 -27.89 30.99 -21.57
CA ASN A 8 -27.89 31.58 -20.23
C ASN A 8 -26.47 31.87 -19.69
N TYR A 9 -25.43 31.54 -20.46
CA TYR A 9 -24.02 31.72 -20.08
C TYR A 9 -23.64 30.96 -18.79
N THR A 10 -24.28 29.82 -18.54
CA THR A 10 -24.03 29.01 -17.33
C THR A 10 -23.55 27.60 -17.65
N TRP A 11 -22.96 26.95 -16.65
CA TRP A 11 -22.57 25.54 -16.70
C TRP A 11 -23.69 24.68 -16.12
N GLU A 12 -24.26 23.80 -16.94
CA GLU A 12 -25.36 22.92 -16.56
C GLU A 12 -24.89 21.47 -16.49
N HIS A 13 -25.59 20.65 -15.71
CA HIS A 13 -25.31 19.22 -15.65
C HIS A 13 -25.53 18.57 -17.03
N ASN A 14 -24.55 17.80 -17.51
CA ASN A 14 -24.69 17.04 -18.74
C ASN A 14 -25.17 15.60 -18.44
N PRO A 15 -26.45 15.25 -18.70
CA PRO A 15 -26.98 13.91 -18.41
C PRO A 15 -26.32 12.81 -19.25
N ASP A 16 -25.78 13.14 -20.42
CA ASP A 16 -25.04 12.21 -21.29
C ASP A 16 -23.53 12.17 -20.96
N GLY A 17 -23.09 12.92 -19.94
CA GLY A 17 -21.70 12.96 -19.52
C GLY A 17 -21.18 11.59 -19.11
N ARG A 18 -20.04 11.18 -19.68
CA ARG A 18 -19.33 9.94 -19.33
C ARG A 18 -17.89 10.21 -18.91
N TYR A 19 -17.39 9.43 -17.97
CA TYR A 19 -16.01 9.53 -17.54
C TYR A 19 -15.08 8.82 -18.53
N ALA A 20 -13.98 9.46 -18.89
CA ALA A 20 -12.91 8.81 -19.63
C ALA A 20 -12.21 7.77 -18.73
N TYR A 21 -12.15 6.53 -19.19
CA TYR A 21 -11.43 5.42 -18.54
C TYR A 21 -10.55 4.71 -19.58
N GLY A 22 -9.27 5.10 -19.61
CA GLY A 22 -8.36 4.69 -20.69
C GLY A 22 -8.90 5.15 -22.04
N ALA A 23 -9.12 4.19 -22.95
CA ALA A 23 -9.68 4.45 -24.29
C ALA A 23 -11.21 4.34 -24.36
N THR A 24 -11.91 4.20 -23.22
CA THR A 24 -13.37 3.98 -23.18
C THR A 24 -14.10 5.01 -22.34
N CYS A 25 -15.42 5.16 -22.56
CA CYS A 25 -16.26 6.10 -21.82
C CYS A 25 -17.28 5.35 -20.94
N VAL A 26 -17.15 5.48 -19.61
CA VAL A 26 -17.98 4.77 -18.62
C VAL A 26 -18.93 5.72 -17.88
N LYS A 27 -20.08 5.21 -17.43
CA LYS A 27 -21.04 6.01 -16.63
C LYS A 27 -20.55 6.28 -15.21
N ALA A 28 -19.82 5.33 -14.63
CA ALA A 28 -19.23 5.44 -13.29
C ALA A 28 -17.81 4.89 -13.31
N CYS A 29 -16.90 5.57 -12.60
CA CYS A 29 -15.56 5.05 -12.41
C CYS A 29 -15.59 3.79 -11.53
N PRO A 30 -14.74 2.78 -11.82
CA PRO A 30 -14.52 1.66 -10.92
C PRO A 30 -14.18 2.14 -9.51
N GLY A 31 -14.68 1.46 -8.47
CA GLY A 31 -14.60 1.93 -7.08
C GLY A 31 -13.18 2.11 -6.50
N HIS A 32 -12.15 1.56 -7.15
CA HIS A 32 -10.75 1.77 -6.76
C HIS A 32 -10.14 3.06 -7.37
N LEU A 33 -10.73 3.63 -8.41
CA LEU A 33 -10.25 4.85 -9.08
C LEU A 33 -10.90 6.11 -8.51
N LEU A 34 -10.32 7.24 -8.87
CA LEU A 34 -10.79 8.56 -8.47
C LEU A 34 -11.40 9.29 -9.67
N LYS A 35 -12.37 10.15 -9.42
CA LYS A 35 -12.94 11.05 -10.41
C LYS A 35 -12.21 12.38 -10.38
N ASP A 36 -11.64 12.80 -11.50
CA ASP A 36 -11.12 14.16 -11.68
C ASP A 36 -11.43 14.66 -13.10
N SER A 37 -12.00 15.85 -13.21
CA SER A 37 -12.15 16.57 -14.48
C SER A 37 -12.78 15.76 -15.63
N GLY A 38 -13.71 14.85 -15.32
CA GLY A 38 -14.37 13.99 -16.31
C GLY A 38 -13.59 12.73 -16.70
N ALA A 39 -12.54 12.37 -15.96
CA ALA A 39 -11.78 11.14 -16.14
C ALA A 39 -11.70 10.30 -14.85
N CYS A 40 -11.48 9.00 -15.02
CA CYS A 40 -11.14 8.06 -13.96
C CYS A 40 -9.62 7.99 -13.83
N VAL A 41 -9.08 8.67 -12.81
CA VAL A 41 -7.64 8.81 -12.58
C VAL A 41 -7.16 7.88 -11.47
N ARG A 42 -5.89 7.47 -11.55
CA ARG A 42 -5.23 6.67 -10.51
C ARG A 42 -4.78 7.53 -9.33
N SER A 43 -4.42 8.78 -9.56
CA SER A 43 -4.04 9.73 -8.51
C SER A 43 -4.56 11.13 -8.81
N CYS A 44 -4.74 11.92 -7.75
CA CYS A 44 -5.17 13.30 -7.90
C CYS A 44 -4.00 14.19 -8.34
N PRO A 45 -4.28 15.29 -9.06
CA PRO A 45 -3.31 16.35 -9.29
C PRO A 45 -2.68 16.89 -8.00
N ILE A 46 -1.50 17.53 -8.12
CA ILE A 46 -0.67 17.98 -6.98
C ILE A 46 -1.44 18.86 -5.98
N ASN A 47 -2.37 19.68 -6.45
CA ASN A 47 -3.18 20.60 -5.64
C ASN A 47 -4.51 20.02 -5.14
N LYS A 48 -4.72 18.70 -5.30
CA LYS A 48 -5.96 18.02 -4.93
C LYS A 48 -5.73 16.80 -4.05
N ILE A 49 -6.75 16.49 -3.24
CA ILE A 49 -6.82 15.32 -2.38
C ILE A 49 -8.04 14.45 -2.74
N PRO A 50 -7.93 13.11 -2.59
CA PRO A 50 -9.07 12.24 -2.76
C PRO A 50 -10.04 12.41 -1.57
N LYS A 51 -11.27 12.81 -1.85
CA LYS A 51 -12.36 12.88 -0.87
C LYS A 51 -13.58 12.19 -1.47
N ASN A 52 -14.05 11.12 -0.83
CA ASN A 52 -15.22 10.32 -1.27
C ASN A 52 -15.16 9.85 -2.75
N GLY A 53 -13.97 9.46 -3.22
CA GLY A 53 -13.76 8.97 -4.59
C GLY A 53 -13.65 10.07 -5.66
N GLU A 54 -13.54 11.33 -5.25
CA GLU A 54 -13.33 12.48 -6.16
C GLU A 54 -12.10 13.28 -5.75
N CYS A 55 -11.43 13.90 -6.71
CA CYS A 55 -10.30 14.78 -6.45
C CYS A 55 -10.81 16.20 -6.18
N VAL A 56 -10.66 16.65 -4.93
CA VAL A 56 -11.06 17.99 -4.48
C VAL A 56 -9.83 18.83 -4.16
N PRO A 57 -9.85 20.16 -4.36
CA PRO A 57 -8.75 21.04 -3.96
C PRO A 57 -8.41 20.88 -2.47
N CYS A 58 -7.13 20.99 -2.13
CA CYS A 58 -6.68 20.95 -0.74
C CYS A 58 -7.16 22.19 0.05
N GLU A 59 -7.56 21.98 1.30
CA GLU A 59 -7.74 23.06 2.26
C GLU A 59 -6.37 23.38 2.88
N GLY A 60 -5.72 24.44 2.42
CA GLY A 60 -4.36 24.80 2.83
C GLY A 60 -3.27 23.99 2.13
N ALA A 61 -2.20 23.64 2.85
CA ALA A 61 -1.08 22.88 2.29
C ALA A 61 -1.48 21.42 2.02
N CYS A 62 -1.27 20.95 0.80
CA CYS A 62 -1.53 19.55 0.45
C CYS A 62 -0.57 18.59 1.18
N PRO A 63 -1.02 17.37 1.54
CA PRO A 63 -0.12 16.31 2.01
C PRO A 63 0.99 16.05 0.99
N LYS A 64 2.22 15.83 1.47
CA LYS A 64 3.36 15.53 0.60
C LYS A 64 3.14 14.15 -0.03
N ARG A 65 2.94 14.14 -1.35
CA ARG A 65 2.88 12.94 -2.17
C ARG A 65 4.25 12.65 -2.75
N CYS A 66 4.66 11.39 -2.68
CA CYS A 66 5.94 10.95 -3.21
C CYS A 66 5.71 9.76 -4.15
N PRO A 67 6.35 9.75 -5.34
CA PRO A 67 6.24 8.61 -6.25
C PRO A 67 6.69 7.33 -5.56
N GLY A 68 5.88 6.27 -5.68
CA GLY A 68 6.28 4.93 -5.28
C GLY A 68 7.29 4.31 -6.25
N VAL A 69 7.76 3.11 -5.92
CA VAL A 69 8.68 2.33 -6.74
C VAL A 69 8.06 1.00 -7.11
N MET A 70 8.16 0.62 -8.40
CA MET A 70 7.70 -0.69 -8.86
C MET A 70 8.78 -1.78 -8.70
N ASN A 71 10.05 -1.42 -8.84
CA ASN A 71 11.18 -2.35 -8.77
C ASN A 71 11.48 -2.74 -7.32
N LEU A 72 12.22 -1.90 -6.58
CA LEU A 72 12.46 -2.05 -5.15
C LEU A 72 12.90 -0.72 -4.51
N VAL A 73 12.78 -0.66 -3.19
CA VAL A 73 13.42 0.37 -2.36
C VAL A 73 14.89 0.01 -2.17
N HIS A 74 15.79 0.95 -2.41
CA HIS A 74 17.25 0.77 -2.26
C HIS A 74 17.92 2.06 -1.78
N SER A 75 19.21 1.99 -1.49
CA SER A 75 20.02 3.12 -0.97
C SER A 75 20.03 4.36 -1.86
N GLY A 76 19.83 4.21 -3.16
CA GLY A 76 19.74 5.33 -4.09
C GLY A 76 18.39 6.07 -4.08
N ASN A 77 17.32 5.47 -3.56
CA ASN A 77 15.97 6.04 -3.62
C ASN A 77 15.28 6.26 -2.26
N ILE A 78 15.79 5.65 -1.18
CA ILE A 78 15.15 5.68 0.15
C ILE A 78 14.88 7.10 0.66
N GLU A 79 15.79 8.03 0.41
CA GLU A 79 15.69 9.43 0.86
C GLU A 79 14.58 10.22 0.18
N THR A 80 14.11 9.76 -0.99
CA THR A 80 12.98 10.41 -1.69
C THR A 80 11.67 10.28 -0.92
N PHE A 81 11.57 9.31 -0.01
CA PHE A 81 10.40 9.05 0.82
C PHE A 81 10.36 9.87 2.12
N ARG A 82 11.38 10.70 2.38
CA ARG A 82 11.46 11.51 3.59
C ARG A 82 10.27 12.47 3.69
N ASN A 83 9.58 12.46 4.84
CA ASN A 83 8.41 13.28 5.16
C ASN A 83 7.20 13.08 4.23
N CYS A 84 7.15 11.98 3.49
CA CYS A 84 6.02 11.66 2.64
C CYS A 84 4.85 11.17 3.50
N THR A 85 3.66 11.69 3.22
CA THR A 85 2.41 11.27 3.89
C THR A 85 1.63 10.30 3.01
N VAL A 86 1.76 10.44 1.69
CA VAL A 86 1.13 9.56 0.71
C VAL A 86 2.17 9.07 -0.28
N ILE A 87 2.13 7.78 -0.56
CA ILE A 87 2.91 7.15 -1.63
C ILE A 87 2.02 7.00 -2.84
N ASP A 88 2.35 7.71 -3.92
CA ASP A 88 1.68 7.57 -5.19
C ASP A 88 2.34 6.48 -6.04
N GLY A 89 1.85 5.25 -5.90
CA GLY A 89 2.42 4.05 -6.47
C GLY A 89 2.54 2.98 -5.40
N SER A 90 3.54 2.13 -5.53
CA SER A 90 3.76 0.97 -4.67
C SER A 90 5.06 1.09 -3.88
N ILE A 91 5.20 0.24 -2.87
CA ILE A 91 6.47 0.02 -2.18
C ILE A 91 6.80 -1.47 -2.29
N ARG A 92 8.04 -1.76 -2.62
CA ARG A 92 8.55 -3.12 -2.71
C ARG A 92 9.88 -3.22 -1.97
N ILE A 93 9.92 -4.04 -0.92
CA ILE A 93 11.11 -4.31 -0.11
C ILE A 93 11.45 -5.77 -0.32
N ILE A 94 12.53 -6.06 -1.05
CA ILE A 94 12.93 -7.43 -1.37
C ILE A 94 14.34 -7.73 -0.87
N GLU A 95 14.80 -8.96 -1.00
CA GLU A 95 16.13 -9.39 -0.56
C GLU A 95 17.27 -8.46 -1.01
N SER A 96 17.24 -7.99 -2.26
CA SER A 96 18.24 -7.05 -2.80
C SER A 96 18.27 -5.70 -2.07
N THR A 97 17.17 -5.28 -1.43
CA THR A 97 17.13 -4.08 -0.60
C THR A 97 18.14 -4.17 0.56
N PHE A 98 18.27 -5.35 1.18
CA PHE A 98 19.14 -5.58 2.33
C PHE A 98 20.45 -6.30 2.00
N LYS A 99 20.65 -6.75 0.75
CA LYS A 99 21.92 -7.34 0.29
C LYS A 99 22.72 -6.42 -0.63
N GLY A 100 22.11 -5.33 -1.11
CA GLY A 100 22.69 -4.51 -2.16
C GLY A 100 22.63 -5.20 -3.52
N TYR A 101 22.72 -4.42 -4.59
CA TYR A 101 22.71 -4.94 -5.96
C TYR A 101 23.21 -3.88 -6.96
N ASN A 102 23.53 -4.33 -8.17
CA ASN A 102 23.66 -3.47 -9.34
C ASN A 102 22.38 -3.61 -10.19
N GLU A 103 21.82 -2.50 -10.63
CA GLU A 103 20.67 -2.49 -11.53
C GLU A 103 21.14 -2.62 -12.98
N PHE A 104 20.47 -3.47 -13.74
CA PHE A 104 20.71 -3.63 -15.18
C PHE A 104 19.62 -2.88 -15.94
N PHE A 105 20.01 -1.80 -16.62
CA PHE A 105 19.09 -0.98 -17.37
C PHE A 105 18.78 -1.60 -18.75
N PRO A 106 17.61 -1.30 -19.35
CA PRO A 106 17.21 -1.85 -20.66
C PRO A 106 18.18 -1.53 -21.81
N ASN A 107 18.91 -0.43 -21.70
CA ASN A 107 19.98 -0.03 -22.63
C ASN A 107 21.28 -0.86 -22.45
N LYS A 108 21.24 -1.94 -21.66
CA LYS A 108 22.38 -2.83 -21.33
C LYS A 108 23.50 -2.16 -20.53
N THR A 109 23.27 -0.99 -19.94
CA THR A 109 24.22 -0.39 -18.99
C THR A 109 23.90 -0.85 -17.58
N MET A 110 24.93 -0.95 -16.75
CA MET A 110 24.79 -1.31 -15.33
C MET A 110 24.87 -0.04 -14.48
N SER A 111 24.07 0.04 -13.42
CA SER A 111 24.21 1.09 -12.41
C SER A 111 25.48 0.89 -11.59
N ASP A 112 25.91 1.96 -10.91
CA ASP A 112 26.78 1.81 -9.75
C ASP A 112 26.12 0.88 -8.71
N PHE A 113 26.96 0.29 -7.86
CA PHE A 113 26.49 -0.62 -6.83
C PHE A 113 25.66 0.15 -5.79
N TYR A 114 24.43 -0.31 -5.57
CA TYR A 114 23.61 0.16 -4.46
C TYR A 114 23.96 -0.62 -3.20
N PRO A 115 24.57 0.01 -2.18
CA PRO A 115 24.91 -0.68 -0.95
C PRO A 115 23.66 -1.20 -0.23
N PRO A 116 23.81 -2.29 0.56
CA PRO A 116 22.77 -2.81 1.44
C PRO A 116 22.15 -1.73 2.32
N LEU A 117 20.82 -1.72 2.44
CA LEU A 117 20.16 -0.94 3.49
C LEU A 117 20.14 -1.71 4.81
N HIS A 118 20.35 -1.00 5.92
CA HIS A 118 19.91 -1.48 7.23
C HIS A 118 18.41 -1.22 7.39
N PRO A 119 17.62 -2.12 8.01
CA PRO A 119 16.18 -1.93 8.21
C PRO A 119 15.80 -0.60 8.86
N ASP A 120 16.63 -0.04 9.75
CA ASP A 120 16.37 1.25 10.40
C ASP A 120 16.23 2.42 9.40
N GLN A 121 16.82 2.30 8.22
CA GLN A 121 16.69 3.30 7.16
C GLN A 121 15.27 3.33 6.58
N LEU A 122 14.44 2.32 6.84
CA LEU A 122 13.02 2.32 6.49
C LEU A 122 12.19 3.27 7.36
N GLU A 123 12.75 3.86 8.42
CA GLU A 123 12.06 4.83 9.29
C GLU A 123 11.58 6.08 8.53
N VAL A 124 12.09 6.34 7.32
CA VAL A 124 11.55 7.36 6.40
C VAL A 124 10.05 7.17 6.12
N PHE A 125 9.54 5.93 6.20
CA PHE A 125 8.13 5.59 5.96
C PHE A 125 7.22 5.85 7.16
N SER A 126 7.77 6.25 8.30
CA SER A 126 7.02 6.45 9.55
C SER A 126 5.84 7.40 9.44
N ASN A 127 5.91 8.40 8.56
CA ASN A 127 4.86 9.40 8.34
C ASN A 127 3.83 8.98 7.28
N VAL A 128 4.06 7.88 6.56
CA VAL A 128 3.18 7.41 5.50
C VAL A 128 1.88 6.92 6.08
N LYS A 129 0.77 7.49 5.58
CA LYS A 129 -0.60 7.14 5.94
C LYS A 129 -1.34 6.40 4.84
N GLU A 130 -0.95 6.62 3.59
CA GLU A 130 -1.64 6.04 2.43
C GLU A 130 -0.64 5.54 1.38
N ILE A 131 -0.93 4.37 0.80
CA ILE A 131 -0.25 3.83 -0.38
C ILE A 131 -1.31 3.62 -1.47
N THR A 132 -1.16 4.27 -2.63
CA THR A 132 -2.16 4.19 -3.71
C THR A 132 -2.12 2.86 -4.48
N GLY A 133 -0.96 2.24 -4.59
CA GLY A 133 -0.73 0.93 -5.19
C GLY A 133 -0.75 -0.19 -4.15
N TYR A 134 0.35 -0.93 -4.08
CA TYR A 134 0.54 -2.09 -3.19
C TYR A 134 1.75 -1.93 -2.27
N LEU A 135 1.78 -2.72 -1.20
CA LEU A 135 2.92 -2.91 -0.32
C LEU A 135 3.38 -4.37 -0.40
N ASP A 136 4.59 -4.61 -0.91
CA ASP A 136 5.16 -5.94 -1.13
C ASP A 136 6.45 -6.14 -0.35
N ILE A 137 6.48 -7.14 0.53
CA ILE A 137 7.59 -7.46 1.42
C ILE A 137 8.08 -8.88 1.14
N GLN A 138 9.31 -9.00 0.63
CA GLN A 138 9.97 -10.26 0.28
C GLN A 138 11.46 -10.24 0.63
N ALA A 139 11.77 -9.93 1.89
CA ALA A 139 13.13 -9.67 2.32
C ALA A 139 13.45 -10.29 3.69
N PHE A 140 14.68 -10.77 3.82
CA PHE A 140 15.24 -11.28 5.06
C PHE A 140 16.36 -10.38 5.57
N HIS A 141 16.27 -9.95 6.83
CA HIS A 141 17.37 -9.35 7.56
C HIS A 141 17.21 -9.67 9.05
N LYS A 142 18.33 -9.92 9.75
CA LYS A 142 18.30 -10.33 11.17
C LYS A 142 17.53 -9.34 12.07
N ASP A 143 17.64 -8.04 11.76
CA ASP A 143 17.00 -6.96 12.52
C ASP A 143 15.62 -6.54 11.94
N PHE A 144 15.22 -7.08 10.78
CA PHE A 144 13.93 -6.78 10.18
C PHE A 144 12.85 -7.73 10.74
N LYS A 145 12.29 -7.33 11.89
CA LYS A 145 11.38 -8.17 12.69
C LYS A 145 9.91 -7.82 12.56
N ASN A 146 9.58 -6.60 12.13
CA ASN A 146 8.20 -6.13 11.96
C ASN A 146 8.13 -4.96 10.97
N LEU A 147 6.93 -4.49 10.66
CA LEU A 147 6.68 -3.34 9.77
C LEU A 147 6.31 -2.06 10.56
N SER A 148 6.84 -1.87 11.77
CA SER A 148 6.59 -0.66 12.56
C SER A 148 7.06 0.64 11.87
N TYR A 149 7.93 0.54 10.87
CA TYR A 149 8.25 1.63 9.94
C TYR A 149 7.02 2.18 9.21
N PHE A 150 5.94 1.40 9.09
CA PHE A 150 4.63 1.78 8.55
C PHE A 150 3.57 1.94 9.65
N ARG A 151 3.95 2.26 10.88
CA ARG A 151 3.04 2.35 12.04
C ARG A 151 1.86 3.30 11.86
N ASN A 152 1.97 4.29 10.98
CA ASN A 152 0.93 5.27 10.67
C ASN A 152 0.19 4.96 9.37
N LEU A 153 0.48 3.85 8.69
CA LEU A 153 -0.21 3.46 7.46
C LEU A 153 -1.66 3.10 7.78
N GLU A 154 -2.61 3.85 7.24
CA GLU A 154 -4.04 3.70 7.47
C GLU A 154 -4.75 2.98 6.32
N VAL A 155 -4.32 3.25 5.09
CA VAL A 155 -5.01 2.77 3.88
C VAL A 155 -4.02 2.28 2.81
N ILE A 156 -4.31 1.10 2.26
CA ILE A 156 -3.74 0.62 1.00
C ILE A 156 -4.85 0.59 -0.04
N HIS A 157 -4.73 1.39 -1.11
CA HIS A 157 -5.83 1.53 -2.06
C HIS A 157 -5.89 0.41 -3.10
N GLY A 158 -4.78 -0.22 -3.47
CA GLY A 158 -4.78 -1.29 -4.48
C GLY A 158 -5.25 -0.83 -5.87
N ARG A 159 -4.91 0.41 -6.28
CA ARG A 159 -5.17 0.93 -7.64
C ARG A 159 -4.22 0.33 -8.68
N ILE A 160 -3.07 -0.10 -8.19
CA ILE A 160 -2.07 -0.91 -8.87
C ILE A 160 -1.87 -2.13 -7.99
N LEU A 161 -1.86 -3.31 -8.59
CA LEU A 161 -1.73 -4.58 -7.89
C LEU A 161 -0.43 -5.25 -8.34
N ASN A 162 0.19 -6.00 -7.43
CA ASN A 162 1.35 -6.81 -7.77
C ASN A 162 0.94 -7.85 -8.82
N GLU A 163 1.74 -7.99 -9.88
CA GLU A 163 1.48 -8.94 -10.97
C GLU A 163 1.35 -10.39 -10.46
N MET A 164 2.12 -10.73 -9.42
CA MET A 164 1.96 -11.99 -8.72
C MET A 164 0.75 -11.90 -7.78
N HIS A 165 -0.31 -12.63 -8.12
CA HIS A 165 -1.54 -12.82 -7.32
C HIS A 165 -2.47 -11.60 -7.18
N PHE A 166 -2.25 -10.53 -7.96
CA PHE A 166 -3.03 -9.30 -7.87
C PHE A 166 -3.06 -8.74 -6.43
N ALA A 167 -1.92 -8.83 -5.73
CA ALA A 167 -1.83 -8.46 -4.32
C ALA A 167 -1.76 -6.95 -4.13
N ALA A 168 -2.54 -6.43 -3.19
CA ALA A 168 -2.38 -5.08 -2.67
C ALA A 168 -1.49 -5.06 -1.42
N PHE A 169 -1.48 -6.16 -0.66
CA PHE A 169 -0.58 -6.33 0.47
C PHE A 169 -0.01 -7.75 0.44
N SER A 170 1.32 -7.87 0.37
CA SER A 170 2.02 -9.15 0.37
C SER A 170 3.19 -9.17 1.33
N VAL A 171 3.30 -10.28 2.08
CA VAL A 171 4.43 -10.60 2.95
C VAL A 171 4.81 -12.05 2.69
N VAL A 172 5.92 -12.27 2.00
CA VAL A 172 6.34 -13.59 1.53
C VAL A 172 7.80 -13.84 1.86
N GLN A 173 8.12 -15.00 2.43
CA GLN A 173 9.52 -15.40 2.71
C GLN A 173 10.34 -14.36 3.50
N SER A 174 9.71 -13.66 4.45
CA SER A 174 10.36 -12.62 5.24
C SER A 174 10.95 -13.11 6.57
N SER A 175 11.80 -12.29 7.18
CA SER A 175 12.30 -12.47 8.55
C SER A 175 11.35 -11.97 9.64
N LEU A 176 10.16 -11.48 9.26
CA LEU A 176 9.21 -10.85 10.19
C LEU A 176 8.68 -11.85 11.22
N GLU A 177 8.50 -11.36 12.44
CA GLU A 177 7.88 -12.08 13.56
C GLU A 177 6.46 -11.58 13.87
N SER A 178 6.16 -10.35 13.46
CA SER A 178 4.84 -9.70 13.57
C SER A 178 4.70 -8.64 12.48
N LEU A 179 3.48 -8.17 12.22
CA LEU A 179 3.27 -7.11 11.21
C LEU A 179 3.42 -5.71 11.81
N HIS A 180 2.89 -5.44 13.00
CA HIS A 180 2.89 -4.10 13.64
C HIS A 180 2.25 -2.97 12.82
N LEU A 181 1.31 -3.28 11.93
CA LEU A 181 0.55 -2.30 11.14
C LEU A 181 -0.65 -1.72 11.93
N LYS A 182 -0.39 -1.18 13.13
CA LYS A 182 -1.43 -0.80 14.11
C LYS A 182 -2.48 0.21 13.61
N SER A 183 -2.11 1.05 12.64
CA SER A 183 -3.03 2.06 12.10
C SER A 183 -3.82 1.56 10.87
N LEU A 184 -3.51 0.37 10.34
CA LEU A 184 -4.09 -0.12 9.11
C LEU A 184 -5.56 -0.47 9.33
N LYS A 185 -6.44 0.30 8.68
CA LYS A 185 -7.89 0.17 8.81
C LYS A 185 -8.56 -0.26 7.52
N ARG A 186 -7.88 -0.11 6.38
CA ARG A 186 -8.53 -0.32 5.09
C ARG A 186 -7.59 -0.82 3.99
N ILE A 187 -8.03 -1.85 3.28
CA ILE A 187 -7.49 -2.26 1.99
C ILE A 187 -8.64 -2.21 0.98
N ASN A 188 -8.61 -1.29 0.02
CA ASN A 188 -9.78 -1.03 -0.84
C ASN A 188 -9.99 -2.10 -1.93
N SER A 189 -8.91 -2.66 -2.46
CA SER A 189 -8.93 -3.60 -3.58
C SER A 189 -7.71 -4.52 -3.51
N GLY A 190 -7.74 -5.63 -4.24
CA GLY A 190 -6.63 -6.57 -4.36
C GLY A 190 -6.60 -7.69 -3.32
N THR A 191 -5.67 -8.61 -3.51
CA THR A 191 -5.43 -9.77 -2.64
C THR A 191 -4.56 -9.39 -1.45
N VAL A 192 -4.82 -9.98 -0.28
CA VAL A 192 -3.86 -10.07 0.83
C VAL A 192 -3.17 -11.42 0.75
N LEU A 193 -1.84 -11.44 0.62
CA LEU A 193 -1.03 -12.66 0.49
C LEU A 193 0.02 -12.73 1.58
N ILE A 194 -0.08 -13.68 2.50
CA ILE A 194 0.90 -13.87 3.58
C ILE A 194 1.28 -15.34 3.67
N GLN A 195 2.50 -15.67 3.26
CA GLN A 195 2.94 -17.07 3.20
C GLN A 195 4.46 -17.23 3.36
N LEU A 196 4.88 -18.42 3.76
CA LEU A 196 6.30 -18.82 3.86
C LEU A 196 7.10 -17.97 4.87
N ASN A 197 6.44 -17.34 5.84
CA ASN A 197 7.10 -16.56 6.89
C ASN A 197 7.26 -17.42 8.16
N LYS A 198 8.41 -18.10 8.27
CA LYS A 198 8.66 -19.13 9.29
C LYS A 198 8.52 -18.65 10.74
N ASN A 199 8.74 -17.36 10.99
CA ASN A 199 8.72 -16.78 12.34
C ASN A 199 7.48 -15.92 12.63
N LEU A 200 6.61 -15.69 11.65
CA LEU A 200 5.54 -14.71 11.72
C LEU A 200 4.33 -15.25 12.51
N CYS A 201 4.00 -14.58 13.62
CA CYS A 201 2.83 -14.84 14.46
C CYS A 201 1.73 -13.78 14.24
N PHE A 202 0.62 -13.90 14.98
CA PHE A 202 -0.52 -12.96 15.07
C PHE A 202 -1.43 -12.87 13.83
N VAL A 203 -0.93 -13.21 12.64
CA VAL A 203 -1.64 -13.02 11.36
C VAL A 203 -3.00 -13.70 11.28
N GLU A 204 -3.13 -14.91 11.82
CA GLU A 204 -4.38 -15.69 11.76
C GLU A 204 -5.50 -15.08 12.62
N GLY A 205 -5.15 -14.37 13.70
CA GLY A 205 -6.12 -13.76 14.62
C GLY A 205 -6.68 -12.42 14.13
N ILE A 206 -6.13 -11.84 13.06
CA ILE A 206 -6.55 -10.55 12.52
C ILE A 206 -7.86 -10.72 11.75
N ASP A 207 -8.86 -9.87 12.04
CA ASP A 207 -10.10 -9.81 11.27
C ASP A 207 -9.88 -9.09 9.91
N TRP A 208 -9.25 -9.79 8.98
CA TRP A 208 -8.98 -9.31 7.62
C TRP A 208 -10.25 -8.88 6.86
N LYS A 209 -11.40 -9.51 7.15
CA LYS A 209 -12.69 -9.16 6.50
C LYS A 209 -13.14 -7.75 6.91
N SER A 210 -12.85 -7.31 8.12
CA SER A 210 -13.14 -5.94 8.56
C SER A 210 -12.28 -4.89 7.85
N ILE A 211 -11.07 -5.27 7.42
CA ILE A 211 -10.07 -4.37 6.82
C ILE A 211 -10.26 -4.27 5.30
N ILE A 212 -10.57 -5.38 4.63
CA ILE A 212 -10.70 -5.42 3.17
C ILE A 212 -12.09 -4.96 2.75
N LYS A 213 -12.16 -3.94 1.89
CA LYS A 213 -13.41 -3.35 1.38
C LYS A 213 -13.72 -3.72 -0.08
N SER A 214 -12.96 -4.65 -0.64
CA SER A 214 -13.21 -5.21 -1.97
C SER A 214 -14.56 -5.91 -2.01
N SER A 215 -15.27 -5.82 -3.14
CA SER A 215 -16.51 -6.59 -3.38
C SER A 215 -16.27 -8.10 -3.44
N THR A 216 -15.04 -8.50 -3.78
CA THR A 216 -14.58 -9.89 -3.80
C THR A 216 -13.25 -9.96 -3.03
N PRO A 217 -13.28 -9.95 -1.69
CA PRO A 217 -12.06 -9.98 -0.89
C PRO A 217 -11.36 -11.32 -1.08
N ARG A 218 -10.08 -11.28 -1.48
CA ARG A 218 -9.24 -12.47 -1.61
C ARG A 218 -8.15 -12.43 -0.55
N ILE A 219 -8.22 -13.35 0.40
CA ILE A 219 -7.24 -13.50 1.49
C ILE A 219 -6.57 -14.85 1.28
N VAL A 220 -5.25 -14.85 1.10
CA VAL A 220 -4.44 -16.03 0.83
C VAL A 220 -3.37 -16.14 1.91
N ILE A 221 -3.69 -16.91 2.95
CA ILE A 221 -2.82 -17.14 4.10
C ILE A 221 -2.76 -18.66 4.34
N PRO A 222 -2.03 -19.42 3.51
CA PRO A 222 -1.88 -20.86 3.69
C PRO A 222 -1.09 -21.17 4.98
N PRO A 223 -1.15 -22.41 5.50
CA PRO A 223 -0.46 -22.84 6.73
C PRO A 223 1.05 -23.04 6.50
N THR A 224 1.71 -22.01 5.97
CA THR A 224 3.16 -21.95 5.67
C THR A 224 3.86 -20.86 6.48
N ASN A 225 3.11 -20.11 7.28
CA ASN A 225 3.65 -19.22 8.31
C ASN A 225 3.90 -20.01 9.61
N ARG A 226 4.34 -19.32 10.66
CA ARG A 226 4.54 -19.97 11.95
C ARG A 226 3.21 -20.53 12.48
N LYS A 227 3.22 -21.80 12.91
CA LYS A 227 2.03 -22.46 13.45
C LYS A 227 1.53 -21.75 14.71
N HIS A 228 0.22 -21.61 14.82
CA HIS A 228 -0.44 -20.93 15.94
C HIS A 228 -0.04 -21.52 17.30
N GLU A 229 0.03 -22.84 17.42
CA GLU A 229 0.35 -23.52 18.69
C GLU A 229 1.76 -23.17 19.18
N VAL A 230 2.70 -22.98 18.25
CA VAL A 230 4.07 -22.57 18.57
C VAL A 230 4.08 -21.12 19.03
N CYS A 231 3.29 -20.23 18.40
CA CYS A 231 3.16 -18.85 18.85
C CYS A 231 2.56 -18.76 20.26
N VAL A 232 1.56 -19.58 20.57
CA VAL A 232 0.96 -19.67 21.91
C VAL A 232 1.98 -20.15 22.94
N ALA A 233 2.74 -21.21 22.65
CA ALA A 233 3.76 -21.74 23.54
C ALA A 233 4.89 -20.74 23.84
N GLU A 234 5.16 -19.81 22.91
CA GLU A 234 6.14 -18.73 23.09
C GLU A 234 5.56 -17.44 23.69
N ASN A 235 4.32 -17.44 24.16
CA ASN A 235 3.60 -16.25 24.63
C ASN A 235 3.53 -15.13 23.57
N LYS A 236 3.55 -15.49 22.28
CA LYS A 236 3.36 -14.58 21.13
C LYS A 236 1.89 -14.53 20.73
N THR A 237 1.05 -14.07 21.64
CA THR A 237 -0.41 -13.94 21.47
C THR A 237 -0.87 -12.53 21.80
N CYS A 238 -2.09 -12.18 21.37
CA CYS A 238 -2.65 -10.87 21.67
C CYS A 238 -2.92 -10.70 23.16
N SER A 239 -2.79 -9.46 23.65
CA SER A 239 -3.13 -9.13 25.04
C SER A 239 -4.61 -9.43 25.32
N GLY A 240 -4.94 -9.83 26.54
CA GLY A 240 -6.33 -10.00 26.98
C GLY A 240 -7.16 -8.71 26.95
N GLN A 241 -6.51 -7.56 26.78
CA GLN A 241 -7.15 -6.26 26.57
C GLN A 241 -7.52 -5.98 25.11
N CYS A 242 -7.01 -6.77 24.16
CA CYS A 242 -7.35 -6.64 22.74
C CYS A 242 -8.79 -7.10 22.51
N ASN A 243 -9.46 -6.48 21.53
CA ASN A 243 -10.79 -6.92 21.12
C ASN A 243 -10.71 -8.17 20.21
N TYR A 244 -11.86 -8.66 19.78
CA TYR A 244 -11.97 -9.84 18.91
C TYR A 244 -11.39 -9.65 17.50
N GLN A 245 -10.93 -8.45 17.13
CA GLN A 245 -10.35 -8.17 15.81
C GLN A 245 -8.87 -8.56 15.71
N GLY A 246 -8.30 -9.07 16.80
CA GLY A 246 -6.91 -9.49 16.89
C GLY A 246 -5.97 -8.34 17.23
N CYS A 247 -4.69 -8.54 16.97
CA CYS A 247 -3.63 -7.59 17.20
C CYS A 247 -2.55 -7.72 16.12
N TRP A 248 -1.76 -6.68 15.93
CA TRP A 248 -0.70 -6.65 14.93
C TRP A 248 0.66 -7.15 15.45
N GLY A 249 0.77 -7.36 16.76
CA GLY A 249 1.94 -7.84 17.48
C GLY A 249 1.78 -7.66 19.00
N ILE A 250 2.85 -7.88 19.75
CA ILE A 250 2.87 -7.62 21.19
C ILE A 250 2.87 -6.11 21.44
N GLY A 251 1.96 -5.63 22.29
CA GLY A 251 1.86 -4.20 22.64
C GLY A 251 1.33 -3.31 21.52
N SER A 252 0.75 -3.89 20.47
CA SER A 252 0.15 -3.19 19.33
C SER A 252 -1.33 -2.91 19.51
#